data_AF-A0A915WRF1-F1
#
_entry.id   AF-A0A915WRF1-F1
#
_cell.length_a   1.000
_cell.length_b   1.000
_cell.length_c   1.000
_cell.angle_alpha   90.00
_cell.angle_beta   90.00
_cell.angle_gamma   90.00
#
_symmetry.space_group_name_H-M   'P 1'
#
loop_
_entity.id
_entity.type
_entity.pdbx_description
1 polymer ?
#
loop_
_entity_poly.entity_id
_entity_poly.type
_entity_poly.pdbx_seq_one_letter_code
_entity_poly.pdbx_strand_id
1 'polypeptide(L)'
;MNPKNDPDKKNFYTYNIIEKAYIRKARAIDLFLFYEYIEKILNEFPKINNEYINIIRSFLENIYYLISNPEENIKYLKYVVHLELEAERLEKEGLKRLNYFIDFSSVDDNIIKLLNGVRIDIRILELLFWNAVKNNMIKDNPNYLVIAHFLNMASKYIFYYIVNNYYEKLKPLERINTDINLNKEEEDKYKKYLEAYKDKSLKDYL
;
A
#
# COMPACT_ATOMS: atom_id res chain seq x y z
N MET A 1 -29.50 -19.17 45.48
CA MET A 1 -28.43 -18.14 45.54
C MET A 1 -28.59 -17.19 44.35
N ASN A 2 -28.56 -15.87 44.58
CA ASN A 2 -28.68 -14.86 43.53
C ASN A 2 -27.42 -14.93 42.64
N PRO A 3 -27.52 -15.05 41.29
CA PRO A 3 -26.37 -15.21 40.39
C PRO A 3 -25.34 -14.07 40.45
N LYS A 4 -25.67 -12.96 41.13
CA LYS A 4 -24.80 -11.78 41.33
C LYS A 4 -23.75 -11.94 42.43
N ASN A 5 -23.84 -12.99 43.26
CA ASN A 5 -22.97 -13.18 44.43
C ASN A 5 -21.96 -14.32 44.25
N ASP A 6 -21.84 -14.88 43.05
CA ASP A 6 -20.89 -15.93 42.70
C ASP A 6 -19.65 -15.29 42.05
N PRO A 7 -18.47 -15.29 42.71
CA PRO A 7 -17.25 -14.64 42.21
C PRO A 7 -16.81 -15.18 40.85
N ASP A 8 -17.02 -16.47 40.60
CA ASP A 8 -16.57 -17.15 39.38
C ASP A 8 -17.46 -16.79 38.18
N LYS A 9 -18.74 -16.46 38.42
CA LYS A 9 -19.66 -15.97 37.37
C LYS A 9 -19.55 -14.46 37.12
N LYS A 10 -18.96 -13.71 38.04
CA LYS A 10 -18.65 -12.28 37.84
C LYS A 10 -17.60 -12.06 36.75
N ASN A 11 -16.69 -13.02 36.59
CA ASN A 11 -15.60 -12.95 35.61
C ASN A 11 -15.98 -13.50 34.22
N PHE A 12 -17.06 -14.27 34.09
CA PHE A 12 -17.48 -14.84 32.81
C PHE A 12 -18.09 -13.80 31.85
N TYR A 13 -18.78 -12.79 32.39
CA TYR A 13 -19.26 -11.63 31.62
C TYR A 13 -18.16 -10.61 31.35
N THR A 14 -17.20 -10.47 32.26
CA THR A 14 -16.05 -9.58 32.07
C THR A 14 -15.11 -10.11 30.99
N TYR A 15 -14.87 -11.42 30.92
CA TYR A 15 -14.07 -12.03 29.84
C TYR A 15 -14.72 -11.90 28.45
N ASN A 16 -16.04 -12.10 28.34
CA ASN A 16 -16.76 -11.95 27.06
C ASN A 16 -16.94 -10.50 26.59
N ILE A 17 -16.92 -9.52 27.50
CA ILE A 17 -16.93 -8.09 27.15
C ILE A 17 -15.51 -7.61 26.78
N ILE A 18 -14.48 -8.15 27.43
CA ILE A 18 -13.08 -7.82 27.13
C ILE A 18 -12.67 -8.37 25.75
N GLU A 19 -13.06 -9.57 25.34
CA GLU A 19 -12.73 -10.07 24.00
C GLU A 19 -13.41 -9.29 22.87
N LYS A 20 -14.70 -8.92 22.99
CA LYS A 20 -15.35 -8.05 22.00
C LYS A 20 -14.74 -6.64 21.95
N ALA A 21 -14.26 -6.13 23.08
CA ALA A 21 -13.58 -4.84 23.15
C ALA A 21 -12.14 -4.91 22.61
N TYR A 22 -11.42 -6.02 22.81
CA TYR A 22 -10.08 -6.25 22.25
C TYR A 22 -10.11 -6.54 20.76
N ILE A 23 -11.10 -7.30 20.27
CA ILE A 23 -11.32 -7.50 18.83
C ILE A 23 -11.75 -6.18 18.16
N ARG A 24 -12.48 -5.30 18.87
CA ARG A 24 -12.77 -3.92 18.41
C ARG A 24 -11.57 -2.96 18.51
N LYS A 25 -10.66 -3.19 19.46
CA LYS A 25 -9.39 -2.44 19.61
C LYS A 25 -8.29 -2.92 18.66
N ALA A 26 -8.33 -4.17 18.20
CA ALA A 26 -7.43 -4.71 17.16
C ALA A 26 -7.91 -4.39 15.74
N ARG A 27 -9.24 -4.37 15.52
CA ARG A 27 -9.84 -3.44 14.54
C ARG A 27 -9.57 -2.01 15.03
N ALA A 28 -9.82 -0.88 14.39
CA ALA A 28 -9.33 0.44 14.86
C ALA A 28 -7.80 0.64 14.94
N ILE A 29 -6.97 -0.38 15.27
CA ILE A 29 -5.50 -0.28 15.13
C ILE A 29 -5.11 -0.03 13.68
N ASP A 30 -5.69 -0.72 12.69
CA ASP A 30 -5.25 -0.54 11.30
C ASP A 30 -5.54 0.86 10.76
N LEU A 31 -6.73 1.42 11.06
CA LEU A 31 -7.07 2.79 10.62
C LEU A 31 -6.27 3.85 11.40
N PHE A 32 -5.98 3.59 12.67
CA PHE A 32 -5.09 4.45 13.46
C PHE A 32 -3.65 4.41 12.94
N LEU A 33 -3.10 3.22 12.67
CA LEU A 33 -1.79 3.04 12.05
C LEU A 33 -1.75 3.66 10.65
N PHE A 34 -2.83 3.54 9.88
CA PHE A 34 -2.97 4.18 8.57
C PHE A 34 -2.78 5.71 8.70
N TYR A 35 -3.42 6.32 9.69
CA TYR A 35 -3.26 7.75 9.98
C TYR A 35 -1.85 8.10 10.47
N GLU A 36 -1.26 7.34 11.39
CA GLU A 36 0.12 7.55 11.84
C GLU A 36 1.13 7.46 10.67
N TYR A 37 0.90 6.54 9.72
CA TYR A 37 1.73 6.42 8.52
C TYR A 37 1.60 7.63 7.60
N ILE A 38 0.42 8.24 7.46
CA ILE A 38 0.27 9.49 6.68
C ILE A 38 1.13 10.59 7.28
N GLU A 39 1.06 10.80 8.60
CA GLU A 39 1.85 11.82 9.28
C GLU A 39 3.36 11.57 9.12
N LYS A 40 3.79 10.31 9.26
CA LYS A 40 5.17 9.92 9.00
C LYS A 40 5.60 10.29 7.57
N ILE A 41 4.81 9.89 6.58
CA ILE A 41 5.10 10.16 5.16
C ILE A 41 5.21 11.66 4.90
N LEU A 42 4.28 12.47 5.42
CA LEU A 42 4.27 13.92 5.21
C LEU A 42 5.49 14.60 5.82
N ASN A 43 5.94 14.15 6.99
CA ASN A 43 7.14 14.67 7.66
C ASN A 43 8.43 14.29 6.92
N GLU A 44 8.49 13.09 6.34
CA GLU A 44 9.65 12.60 5.59
C GLU A 44 9.63 13.01 4.11
N PHE A 45 8.55 13.65 3.64
CA PHE A 45 8.33 13.94 2.24
C PHE A 45 9.36 14.95 1.69
N PRO A 46 10.21 14.59 0.71
CA PRO A 46 11.30 15.45 0.28
C PRO A 46 10.79 16.74 -0.38
N LYS A 47 11.48 17.85 -0.13
CA LYS A 47 11.18 19.14 -0.77
C LYS A 47 11.78 19.18 -2.18
N ILE A 48 10.98 18.74 -3.15
CA ILE A 48 11.35 18.71 -4.57
C ILE A 48 10.38 19.61 -5.33
N ASN A 49 10.91 20.48 -6.18
CA ASN A 49 10.10 21.31 -7.06
C ASN A 49 9.66 20.50 -8.31
N ASN A 50 8.71 19.59 -8.10
CA ASN A 50 8.10 18.79 -9.16
C ASN A 50 6.58 18.76 -8.96
N GLU A 51 5.84 19.03 -10.03
CA GLU A 51 4.38 19.15 -10.01
C GLU A 51 3.68 17.89 -9.48
N TYR A 52 4.04 16.72 -9.98
CA TYR A 52 3.41 15.46 -9.58
C TYR A 52 3.79 15.03 -8.16
N ILE A 53 5.02 15.30 -7.73
CA ILE A 53 5.43 15.13 -6.33
C ILE A 53 4.59 16.03 -5.41
N ASN A 54 4.29 17.26 -5.82
CA ASN A 54 3.40 18.16 -5.08
C ASN A 54 1.93 17.70 -5.10
N ILE A 55 1.44 17.13 -6.21
CA ILE A 55 0.11 16.49 -6.28
C ILE A 55 0.05 15.33 -5.29
N ILE A 56 1.07 14.46 -5.24
CA ILE A 56 1.11 13.34 -4.29
C ILE A 56 1.06 13.85 -2.85
N ARG A 57 1.89 14.83 -2.49
CA ARG A 57 1.87 15.44 -1.15
C ARG A 57 0.48 16.00 -0.82
N SER A 58 -0.08 16.81 -1.72
CA SER A 58 -1.38 17.44 -1.51
C SER A 58 -2.49 16.41 -1.33
N PHE A 59 -2.45 15.31 -2.07
CA PHE A 59 -3.45 14.25 -1.93
C PHE A 59 -3.31 13.55 -0.58
N LEU A 60 -2.09 13.21 -0.15
CA LEU A 60 -1.81 12.62 1.16
C LEU A 60 -2.32 13.49 2.31
N GLU A 61 -2.12 14.81 2.24
CA GLU A 61 -2.66 15.80 3.19
C GLU A 61 -4.20 15.77 3.28
N ASN A 62 -4.87 15.38 2.19
CA ASN A 62 -6.33 15.36 2.11
C ASN A 62 -6.95 13.97 2.36
N ILE A 63 -6.17 12.90 2.55
CA ILE A 63 -6.72 11.54 2.70
C ILE A 63 -7.71 11.44 3.85
N TYR A 64 -7.45 12.09 4.99
CA TYR A 64 -8.38 12.11 6.13
C TYR A 64 -9.75 12.67 5.77
N TYR A 65 -9.75 13.77 5.03
CA TYR A 65 -10.96 14.40 4.53
C TYR A 65 -11.70 13.48 3.56
N LEU A 66 -10.97 12.84 2.65
CA LEU A 66 -11.52 11.93 1.65
C LEU A 66 -12.08 10.62 2.24
N ILE A 67 -11.51 10.13 3.34
CA ILE A 67 -12.06 9.01 4.09
C ILE A 67 -13.37 9.42 4.78
N SER A 68 -13.41 10.63 5.34
CA SER A 68 -14.59 11.15 6.05
C SER A 68 -15.74 11.53 5.11
N ASN A 69 -15.43 11.93 3.88
CA ASN A 69 -16.36 12.45 2.87
C ASN A 69 -16.21 11.68 1.53
N PRO A 70 -16.64 10.39 1.46
CA PRO A 70 -16.38 9.53 0.31
C PRO A 70 -16.82 10.11 -1.05
N GLU A 71 -17.92 10.86 -1.12
CA GLU A 71 -18.41 11.55 -2.31
C GLU A 71 -17.41 12.53 -2.93
N GLU A 72 -16.52 13.11 -2.12
CA GLU A 72 -15.52 14.07 -2.58
C GLU A 72 -14.40 13.41 -3.40
N ASN A 73 -14.15 12.11 -3.21
CA ASN A 73 -13.13 11.36 -3.95
C ASN A 73 -13.31 11.46 -5.47
N ILE A 74 -14.55 11.57 -5.96
CA ILE A 74 -14.83 11.70 -7.40
C ILE A 74 -14.16 12.95 -7.98
N LYS A 75 -14.12 14.06 -7.22
CA LYS A 75 -13.46 15.30 -7.64
C LYS A 75 -11.94 15.12 -7.77
N TYR A 76 -11.37 14.18 -7.03
CA TYR A 76 -9.95 13.89 -7.00
C TYR A 76 -9.51 12.89 -8.07
N LEU A 77 -10.44 12.12 -8.63
CA LEU A 77 -10.17 11.13 -9.68
C LEU A 77 -9.41 11.72 -10.87
N LYS A 78 -9.72 12.95 -11.29
CA LYS A 78 -9.01 13.62 -12.40
C LYS A 78 -7.51 13.78 -12.13
N TYR A 79 -7.11 14.02 -10.88
CA TYR A 79 -5.70 14.14 -10.51
C TYR A 79 -5.02 12.77 -10.46
N VAL A 80 -5.73 11.74 -10.01
CA VAL A 80 -5.24 10.36 -10.02
C VAL A 80 -4.99 9.86 -11.44
N VAL A 81 -5.92 10.10 -12.36
CA VAL A 81 -5.76 9.75 -13.78
C VAL A 81 -4.60 10.52 -14.40
N HIS A 82 -4.42 11.80 -14.05
CA HIS A 82 -3.28 12.57 -14.55
C HIS A 82 -1.94 12.03 -14.04
N LEU A 83 -1.89 11.64 -12.75
CA LEU A 83 -0.72 10.99 -12.15
C LEU A 83 -0.43 9.62 -12.79
N GLU A 84 -1.46 8.83 -13.09
CA GLU A 84 -1.36 7.53 -13.77
C GLU A 84 -0.70 7.69 -15.15
N LEU A 85 -1.21 8.59 -15.99
CA LEU A 85 -0.66 8.84 -17.33
C LEU A 85 0.81 9.21 -17.29
N GLU A 86 1.20 10.06 -16.33
CA GLU A 86 2.59 10.45 -16.17
C GLU A 86 3.44 9.29 -15.60
N ALA A 87 2.92 8.52 -14.65
CA ALA A 87 3.61 7.35 -14.11
C ALA A 87 3.88 6.31 -15.22
N GLU A 88 2.94 6.11 -16.14
CA GLU A 88 3.12 5.26 -17.32
C GLU A 88 4.14 5.83 -18.31
N ARG A 89 4.16 7.16 -18.51
CA ARG A 89 5.17 7.81 -19.35
C ARG A 89 6.57 7.59 -18.78
N LEU A 90 6.75 7.84 -17.49
CA LEU A 90 8.02 7.62 -16.79
C LEU A 90 8.41 6.14 -16.75
N GLU A 91 7.45 5.22 -16.62
CA GLU A 91 7.70 3.78 -16.72
C GLU A 91 8.30 3.40 -18.07
N LYS A 92 7.68 3.84 -19.17
CA LYS A 92 8.17 3.56 -20.53
C LYS A 92 9.59 4.09 -20.75
N GLU A 93 9.95 5.22 -20.15
CA GLU A 93 11.30 5.77 -20.21
C GLU A 93 12.27 5.02 -19.30
N GLY A 94 11.82 4.68 -18.08
CA GLY A 94 12.63 4.00 -17.08
C GLY A 94 12.96 2.56 -17.49
N LEU A 95 12.03 1.85 -18.11
CA LEU A 95 12.24 0.50 -18.64
C LEU A 95 13.27 0.44 -19.78
N LYS A 96 13.49 1.54 -20.51
CA LYS A 96 14.58 1.61 -21.50
C LYS A 96 15.96 1.70 -20.84
N ARG A 97 16.02 2.14 -19.58
CA ARG A 97 17.25 2.31 -18.79
C ARG A 97 17.51 1.12 -17.87
N LEU A 98 16.46 0.55 -17.30
CA LEU A 98 16.55 -0.57 -16.35
C LEU A 98 16.34 -1.92 -17.02
N ASN A 99 17.41 -2.71 -17.07
CA ASN A 99 17.35 -4.14 -17.43
C ASN A 99 17.52 -5.05 -16.20
N TYR A 100 17.44 -4.49 -14.99
CA TYR A 100 17.82 -5.16 -13.73
C TYR A 100 17.05 -4.58 -12.54
N PHE A 101 17.04 -5.32 -11.43
CA PHE A 101 16.53 -4.82 -10.15
C PHE A 101 17.47 -3.76 -9.57
N ILE A 102 16.93 -2.79 -8.84
CA ILE A 102 17.73 -1.74 -8.19
C ILE A 102 17.94 -2.10 -6.72
N ASP A 103 19.19 -2.07 -6.27
CA ASP A 103 19.51 -2.07 -4.85
C ASP A 103 19.44 -0.64 -4.30
N PHE A 104 18.44 -0.35 -3.47
CA PHE A 104 18.37 0.94 -2.76
C PHE A 104 19.15 0.96 -1.44
N SER A 105 19.61 -0.20 -0.93
CA SER A 105 20.31 -0.27 0.36
C SER A 105 21.71 0.35 0.30
N SER A 106 22.35 0.32 -0.87
CA SER A 106 23.70 0.83 -1.11
C SER A 106 23.76 2.22 -1.74
N VAL A 107 22.61 2.89 -1.91
CA VAL A 107 22.54 4.26 -2.40
C VAL A 107 22.85 5.21 -1.26
N ASP A 108 23.81 6.14 -1.43
CA ASP A 108 24.16 7.12 -0.40
C ASP A 108 23.41 8.47 -0.51
N ASP A 109 22.82 8.75 -1.68
CA ASP A 109 22.12 10.01 -1.93
C ASP A 109 20.87 10.15 -1.05
N ASN A 110 20.86 11.19 -0.21
CA ASN A 110 19.79 11.42 0.76
C ASN A 110 18.41 11.66 0.10
N ILE A 111 18.37 12.33 -1.06
CA ILE A 111 17.09 12.56 -1.75
C ILE A 111 16.53 11.24 -2.28
N ILE A 112 17.39 10.38 -2.84
CA ILE A 112 16.96 9.05 -3.29
C ILE A 112 16.48 8.19 -2.13
N LYS A 113 17.18 8.22 -0.98
CA LYS A 113 16.75 7.51 0.25
C LYS A 113 15.37 7.97 0.71
N LEU A 114 15.16 9.29 0.81
CA LEU A 114 13.87 9.87 1.21
C LEU A 114 12.76 9.50 0.22
N LEU A 115 12.99 9.65 -1.09
CA LEU A 115 12.01 9.27 -2.11
C LEU A 115 11.66 7.78 -2.05
N ASN A 116 12.66 6.90 -1.91
CA ASN A 116 12.41 5.47 -1.80
C ASN A 116 11.71 5.11 -0.47
N GLY A 117 12.02 5.81 0.62
CA GLY A 117 11.30 5.71 1.89
C GLY A 117 9.82 6.02 1.73
N VAL A 118 9.50 7.20 1.17
CA VAL A 118 8.13 7.61 0.83
C VAL A 118 7.44 6.58 -0.07
N ARG A 119 8.14 6.07 -1.10
CA ARG A 119 7.59 5.02 -2.00
C ARG A 119 7.15 3.78 -1.24
N ILE A 120 8.00 3.30 -0.32
CA ILE A 120 7.74 2.10 0.49
C ILE A 120 6.61 2.37 1.47
N ASP A 121 6.63 3.53 2.15
CA ASP A 121 5.60 3.89 3.11
C ASP A 121 4.23 4.06 2.45
N ILE A 122 4.16 4.60 1.22
CA ILE A 122 2.91 4.64 0.44
C ILE A 122 2.39 3.22 0.14
N ARG A 123 3.25 2.24 -0.11
CA ARG A 123 2.82 0.83 -0.29
C ARG A 123 2.31 0.21 1.01
N ILE A 124 2.95 0.54 2.14
CA ILE A 124 2.46 0.12 3.45
C ILE A 124 1.09 0.77 3.72
N LEU A 125 0.94 2.04 3.37
CA LEU A 125 -0.31 2.78 3.50
C LEU A 125 -1.43 2.15 2.65
N GLU A 126 -1.12 1.73 1.42
CA GLU A 126 -2.04 0.97 0.55
C GLU A 126 -2.50 -0.35 1.22
N LEU A 127 -1.57 -1.10 1.80
CA LEU A 127 -1.89 -2.33 2.53
C LEU A 127 -2.79 -2.06 3.76
N LEU A 128 -2.44 -1.06 4.56
CA LEU A 128 -3.21 -0.66 5.74
C LEU A 128 -4.63 -0.20 5.36
N PHE A 129 -4.77 0.52 4.23
CA PHE A 129 -6.06 0.91 3.69
C PHE A 129 -6.94 -0.30 3.38
N TRP A 130 -6.41 -1.27 2.63
CA TRP A 130 -7.15 -2.49 2.30
C TRP A 130 -7.51 -3.32 3.53
N ASN A 131 -6.63 -3.37 4.53
CA ASN A 131 -6.93 -3.99 5.82
C ASN A 131 -8.07 -3.26 6.53
N ALA A 132 -8.07 -1.92 6.56
CA ALA A 132 -9.15 -1.13 7.14
C ALA A 132 -10.50 -1.35 6.43
N VAL A 133 -10.50 -1.47 5.09
CA VAL A 133 -11.69 -1.82 4.30
C VAL A 133 -12.16 -3.24 4.63
N LYS A 134 -11.27 -4.24 4.56
CA LYS A 134 -11.59 -5.65 4.85
C LYS A 134 -12.14 -5.86 6.27
N ASN A 135 -11.65 -5.09 7.23
CA ASN A 135 -12.07 -5.14 8.62
C ASN A 135 -13.32 -4.27 8.93
N ASN A 136 -14.00 -3.74 7.90
CA ASN A 136 -15.17 -2.87 8.00
C ASN A 136 -14.94 -1.60 8.86
N MET A 137 -13.70 -1.10 8.93
CA MET A 137 -13.39 0.17 9.58
C MET A 137 -13.72 1.36 8.68
N ILE A 138 -13.53 1.15 7.38
CA ILE A 138 -14.01 2.03 6.32
C ILE A 138 -15.26 1.37 5.73
N LYS A 139 -16.35 2.13 5.59
CA LYS A 139 -17.59 1.60 5.01
C LYS A 139 -17.33 1.15 3.57
N ASP A 140 -17.99 0.08 3.15
CA ASP A 140 -17.95 -0.32 1.75
C ASP A 140 -18.58 0.79 0.89
N ASN A 141 -17.74 1.46 0.10
CA ASN A 141 -18.13 2.54 -0.80
C ASN A 141 -17.16 2.56 -2.00
N PRO A 142 -17.66 2.47 -3.24
CA PRO A 142 -16.80 2.41 -4.43
C PRO A 142 -15.94 3.66 -4.62
N ASN A 143 -16.32 4.80 -4.06
CA ASN A 143 -15.55 6.03 -4.18
C ASN A 143 -14.18 5.96 -3.47
N TYR A 144 -14.03 5.05 -2.50
CA TYR A 144 -12.76 4.80 -1.83
C TYR A 144 -11.72 4.11 -2.74
N LEU A 145 -12.13 3.54 -3.88
CA LEU A 145 -11.20 3.03 -4.88
C LEU A 145 -10.28 4.11 -5.45
N VAL A 146 -10.68 5.38 -5.40
CA VAL A 146 -9.83 6.50 -5.81
C VAL A 146 -8.60 6.61 -4.92
N ILE A 147 -8.73 6.35 -3.61
CA ILE A 147 -7.61 6.38 -2.66
C ILE A 147 -6.65 5.24 -2.95
N ALA A 148 -7.16 4.01 -3.12
CA ALA A 148 -6.31 2.87 -3.47
C ALA A 148 -5.58 3.08 -4.81
N HIS A 149 -6.30 3.57 -5.81
CA HIS A 149 -5.71 3.88 -7.11
C HIS A 149 -4.60 4.94 -7.00
N PHE A 150 -4.86 6.01 -6.24
CA PHE A 150 -3.87 7.04 -5.95
C PHE A 150 -2.61 6.47 -5.30
N LEU A 151 -2.74 5.67 -4.24
CA LEU A 151 -1.58 5.12 -3.51
C LEU A 151 -0.72 4.23 -4.41
N ASN A 152 -1.35 3.38 -5.22
CA ASN A 152 -0.65 2.54 -6.19
C ASN A 152 0.12 3.39 -7.23
N MET A 153 -0.55 4.39 -7.83
CA MET A 153 0.06 5.26 -8.84
C MET A 153 1.14 6.18 -8.27
N ALA A 154 0.98 6.69 -7.06
CA ALA A 154 1.98 7.50 -6.38
C ALA A 154 3.27 6.71 -6.13
N SER A 155 3.16 5.47 -5.65
CA SER A 155 4.32 4.59 -5.47
C SER A 155 5.04 4.30 -6.80
N LYS A 156 4.27 4.01 -7.86
CA LYS A 156 4.81 3.79 -9.21
C LYS A 156 5.50 5.04 -9.77
N TYR A 157 4.85 6.20 -9.66
CA TYR A 157 5.40 7.48 -10.09
C TYR A 157 6.73 7.75 -9.41
N ILE A 158 6.79 7.67 -8.07
CA ILE A 158 8.01 7.96 -7.31
C ILE A 158 9.14 7.02 -7.71
N PHE A 159 8.84 5.73 -7.89
CA PHE A 159 9.85 4.78 -8.37
C PHE A 159 10.44 5.23 -9.70
N TYR A 160 9.62 5.44 -10.73
CA TYR A 160 10.15 5.80 -12.05
C TYR A 160 10.68 7.23 -12.11
N TYR A 161 10.24 8.13 -11.23
CA TYR A 161 10.88 9.41 -11.02
C TYR A 161 12.32 9.23 -10.55
N ILE A 162 12.57 8.37 -9.56
CA ILE A 162 13.92 8.06 -9.10
C ILE A 162 14.76 7.50 -10.26
N VAL A 163 14.21 6.50 -10.97
CA VAL A 163 14.90 5.84 -12.09
C VAL A 163 15.31 6.83 -13.16
N ASN A 164 14.40 7.68 -13.62
CA ASN A 164 14.69 8.56 -14.74
C ASN A 164 15.60 9.73 -14.38
N ASN A 165 15.53 10.23 -13.14
CA ASN A 165 16.29 11.42 -12.72
C ASN A 165 17.62 11.10 -12.06
N TYR A 166 17.78 9.90 -11.50
CA TYR A 166 18.96 9.52 -10.73
C TYR A 166 19.61 8.22 -11.19
N TYR A 167 19.30 7.75 -12.40
CA TYR A 167 19.81 6.50 -12.97
C TYR A 167 21.31 6.25 -12.70
N GLU A 168 22.17 7.24 -12.94
CA GLU A 168 23.63 7.15 -12.76
C GLU A 168 24.07 6.86 -11.31
N LYS A 169 23.20 7.11 -10.34
CA LYS A 169 23.44 6.85 -8.91
C LYS A 169 22.83 5.53 -8.44
N LEU A 170 22.07 4.85 -9.28
CA LEU A 170 21.42 3.59 -8.96
C LEU A 170 22.37 2.45 -9.30
N LYS A 171 22.61 1.58 -8.34
CA LYS A 171 23.38 0.37 -8.57
C LYS A 171 22.45 -0.76 -8.99
N PRO A 172 22.74 -1.48 -10.08
CA PRO A 172 22.09 -2.75 -10.34
C PRO A 172 22.29 -3.66 -9.12
N LEU A 173 21.22 -4.34 -8.68
CA LEU A 173 21.39 -5.66 -8.11
C LEU A 173 21.97 -6.48 -9.25
N GLU A 174 23.25 -6.85 -9.15
CA GLU A 174 23.75 -7.99 -9.92
C GLU A 174 22.71 -9.08 -9.71
N ARG A 175 22.08 -9.51 -10.81
CA ARG A 175 21.32 -10.75 -10.80
C ARG A 175 22.32 -11.74 -10.21
N ILE A 176 22.03 -12.28 -9.03
CA ILE A 176 22.72 -13.47 -8.61
C ILE A 176 22.36 -14.46 -9.71
N ASN A 177 23.26 -14.64 -10.68
CA ASN A 177 23.29 -15.77 -11.60
C ASN A 177 23.65 -17.01 -10.78
N THR A 178 23.03 -17.20 -9.62
CA THR A 178 22.53 -18.50 -9.28
C THR A 178 21.63 -18.83 -10.45
N ASP A 179 22.06 -19.76 -11.27
CA ASP A 179 21.15 -20.64 -11.99
C ASP A 179 20.14 -21.11 -10.95
N ILE A 180 19.07 -20.33 -10.76
CA ILE A 180 17.85 -20.85 -10.16
C ILE A 180 17.38 -21.78 -11.25
N ASN A 181 17.87 -23.01 -11.18
CA ASN A 181 17.29 -24.17 -11.80
C ASN A 181 15.93 -24.31 -11.11
N LEU A 182 14.99 -23.41 -11.46
CA LEU A 182 13.57 -23.64 -11.28
C LEU A 182 13.37 -24.94 -12.03
N ASN A 183 13.32 -26.03 -11.28
CA ASN A 183 13.12 -27.34 -11.83
C ASN A 183 11.91 -27.19 -12.76
N LYS A 184 12.05 -27.54 -14.05
CA LYS A 184 10.95 -27.46 -15.02
C LYS A 184 9.68 -28.10 -14.47
N GLU A 185 9.84 -29.12 -13.63
CA GLU A 185 8.79 -29.81 -12.91
C GLU A 185 8.04 -28.93 -11.89
N GLU A 186 8.72 -28.00 -11.20
CA GLU A 186 8.11 -27.01 -10.31
C GLU A 186 7.43 -25.88 -11.09
N GLU A 187 8.01 -25.44 -12.20
CA GLU A 187 7.40 -24.45 -13.09
C GLU A 187 6.12 -25.02 -13.74
N ASP A 188 6.14 -26.28 -14.18
CA ASP A 188 4.98 -26.98 -14.73
C ASP A 188 3.94 -27.30 -13.66
N LYS A 189 4.36 -27.62 -12.43
CA LYS A 189 3.44 -27.70 -11.27
C LYS A 189 2.76 -26.37 -11.01
N TYR A 190 3.50 -25.27 -11.07
CA TYR A 190 2.95 -23.94 -10.84
C TYR A 190 2.02 -23.50 -11.97
N LYS A 191 2.33 -23.81 -13.24
CA LYS A 191 1.42 -23.58 -14.38
C LYS A 191 0.13 -24.38 -14.24
N LYS A 192 0.21 -25.67 -13.87
CA LYS A 192 -0.98 -26.49 -13.57
C LYS A 192 -1.77 -25.96 -12.38
N TYR A 193 -1.08 -25.48 -11.35
CA TYR A 193 -1.71 -24.84 -10.20
C TYR A 193 -2.45 -23.57 -10.63
N LEU A 194 -1.87 -22.71 -11.45
CA LEU A 194 -2.53 -21.51 -11.97
C LEU A 194 -3.70 -21.82 -12.92
N GLU A 195 -3.59 -22.85 -13.75
CA GLU A 195 -4.70 -23.29 -14.62
C GLU A 195 -5.90 -23.79 -13.82
N ALA A 196 -5.68 -24.49 -12.71
CA ALA A 196 -6.77 -24.93 -11.82
C ALA A 196 -7.56 -23.78 -11.16
N TYR A 197 -7.03 -22.56 -11.20
CA TYR A 197 -7.64 -21.36 -10.62
C TYR A 197 -8.26 -20.44 -11.69
N LYS A 198 -8.02 -20.68 -12.98
CA LYS A 198 -8.59 -19.86 -14.08
C LYS A 198 -10.10 -20.07 -14.27
N ASP A 199 -10.62 -21.23 -13.87
CA ASP A 199 -12.05 -21.58 -14.04
C ASP A 199 -12.90 -21.38 -12.77
N LYS A 200 -12.33 -20.83 -11.69
CA LYS A 200 -13.09 -20.56 -10.47
C LYS A 200 -13.60 -19.13 -10.45
N SER A 201 -14.92 -18.98 -10.32
CA SER A 201 -15.55 -17.68 -10.13
C SER A 201 -15.29 -17.17 -8.71
N LEU A 202 -15.37 -15.86 -8.48
CA LEU A 202 -15.19 -15.25 -7.15
C LEU A 202 -16.15 -15.83 -6.08
N LYS A 203 -17.27 -16.44 -6.50
CA LYS A 203 -18.22 -17.14 -5.62
C LYS A 203 -17.68 -18.46 -5.08
N ASP A 204 -16.71 -19.08 -5.73
CA ASP A 204 -16.14 -20.37 -5.32
C ASP A 204 -15.09 -20.23 -4.20
N TYR A 205 -14.80 -18.98 -3.77
CA TYR A 205 -13.86 -18.63 -2.71
C TYR A 205 -14.50 -17.93 -1.51
N LEU A 206 -15.82 -17.71 -1.54
CA LEU A 206 -16.63 -17.17 -0.44
C LEU A 206 -17.36 -18.32 0.28
#